data_AF-A0A9W3DRU1-F1
#
_entry.id   AF-A0A9W3DRU1-F1
#
_cell.length_a   1.000
_cell.length_b   1.000
_cell.length_c   1.000
_cell.angle_alpha   90.00
_cell.angle_beta   90.00
_cell.angle_gamma   90.00
#
_symmetry.space_group_name_H-M   'P 1'
#
loop_
_entity.id
_entity.type
_entity.pdbx_description
1 polymer ?
#
loop_
_entity_poly.entity_id
_entity_poly.type
_entity_poly.pdbx_seq_one_letter_code
_entity_poly.pdbx_strand_id
1 'polypeptide(L)'
;MSILEKVISASFSPHSNTCLHSGSLHGICLACNSMVDEHYLYRRPFDFLSHGLQLTHDAVALTKLLTTLSSSLGEQKLHLVLDLDHTLLHATKASRLSEAEKYLTGEEACRDDLWMLKSSGYLVKLRPFLGDFLRETNKMFTMHVYTMGTRDYAEDILEVIDPSRFYFGNRVITRNESPCTKTLDFVLADERGAMIVDDTRDVWPDHKRNLIVISRYNYFRTKSSQDSKPYSEEKTDESENNSGLVDVFRLLKEVHGRFFRVREGLESRDVRLLNKETMSVVENHSLEPRAKRQKIEPVRNTSSYSLSSRRCRHWFVRYGICTTCNSTIDKAQSRAFDYLSHGLRLSHEAVAVTKHLTTLVSCSNEKKLHLVLDLDHTLLHTTPIPRLTESEKYLIQKAGSNTRDDLRKWKAPGDPTVFLTKLRPCLREFLKEANKMFTMYAYTMGNRDYAKFILDLIDPKHIYFGERVITRDESPYMKTLELVLAHERGVVIVDDTRDVWPDHKRNLIEISRYKYFRMSNRQYSKPYSEEKTDESESNGGLVDVLKLLKEVHCEFFRVANEKELESKDIRLLLQEIEFNRVHKECFIR
;
A
#
# COMPACT_ATOMS: atom_id res chain seq x y z
N MET A 1 6.22 21.24 -31.11
CA MET A 1 7.43 20.45 -30.79
C MET A 1 7.46 20.26 -29.29
N SER A 2 6.93 19.14 -28.80
CA SER A 2 6.73 18.90 -27.38
C SER A 2 8.06 18.59 -26.70
N ILE A 3 8.14 18.81 -25.39
CA ILE A 3 9.31 18.47 -24.55
C ILE A 3 9.72 16.99 -24.71
N LEU A 4 8.77 16.13 -25.13
CA LEU A 4 8.99 14.72 -25.46
C LEU A 4 10.03 14.52 -26.58
N GLU A 5 10.05 15.38 -27.61
CA GLU A 5 10.99 15.23 -28.74
C GLU A 5 12.42 15.66 -28.37
N LYS A 6 12.59 16.58 -27.41
CA LYS A 6 13.91 17.05 -26.97
C LYS A 6 14.60 16.09 -26.00
N VAL A 7 13.85 15.23 -25.32
CA VAL A 7 14.42 14.17 -24.48
C VAL A 7 14.91 12.98 -25.31
N ILE A 8 14.38 12.81 -26.53
CA ILE A 8 14.72 11.69 -27.43
C ILE A 8 16.06 11.92 -28.18
N SER A 9 16.57 13.15 -28.26
CA SER A 9 17.68 13.48 -29.18
C SER A 9 19.09 13.58 -28.56
N ALA A 10 19.35 13.04 -27.37
CA ALA A 10 20.70 13.08 -26.78
C ALA A 10 21.40 11.70 -26.76
N SER A 11 22.42 11.58 -27.63
CA SER A 11 23.49 10.57 -27.67
C SER A 11 23.14 9.11 -28.03
N PHE A 12 23.20 8.80 -29.33
CA PHE A 12 23.28 7.44 -29.85
C PHE A 12 24.75 7.01 -30.05
N SER A 13 25.12 5.87 -29.46
CA SER A 13 26.25 5.03 -29.88
C SER A 13 25.72 3.60 -30.12
N PRO A 14 26.10 2.90 -31.20
CA PRO A 14 25.41 1.68 -31.63
C PRO A 14 26.13 0.43 -31.14
N HIS A 15 25.94 0.04 -29.87
CA HIS A 15 26.27 -1.32 -29.41
C HIS A 15 25.18 -1.84 -28.44
N SER A 16 24.29 -2.71 -28.95
CA SER A 16 23.25 -3.50 -28.23
C SER A 16 22.47 -2.77 -27.13
N ASN A 17 21.56 -1.86 -27.51
CA ASN A 17 20.75 -1.01 -26.62
C ASN A 17 19.47 -1.69 -26.09
N THR A 18 19.51 -2.94 -25.64
CA THR A 18 18.33 -3.55 -24.99
C THR A 18 18.61 -3.89 -23.52
N CYS A 19 17.72 -3.40 -22.66
CA CYS A 19 17.84 -3.53 -21.22
C CYS A 19 17.15 -4.81 -20.71
N LEU A 20 17.83 -5.53 -19.81
CA LEU A 20 17.34 -6.76 -19.16
C LEU A 20 16.81 -6.54 -17.73
N HIS A 21 16.68 -5.29 -17.27
CA HIS A 21 16.19 -5.01 -15.91
C HIS A 21 14.72 -5.34 -15.73
N SER A 22 14.30 -5.74 -14.55
CA SER A 22 13.09 -6.54 -14.35
C SER A 22 11.74 -5.81 -14.35
N GLY A 23 11.71 -4.50 -14.61
CA GLY A 23 10.48 -3.73 -14.72
C GLY A 23 10.54 -2.67 -15.82
N SER A 24 9.43 -2.52 -16.56
CA SER A 24 9.27 -1.53 -17.62
C SER A 24 7.87 -0.94 -17.64
N LEU A 25 7.77 0.29 -18.14
CA LEU A 25 6.52 1.00 -18.39
C LEU A 25 6.57 1.56 -19.81
N HIS A 26 5.56 1.27 -20.64
CA HIS A 26 5.51 1.61 -22.07
C HIS A 26 6.77 1.19 -22.85
N GLY A 27 7.34 0.02 -22.52
CA GLY A 27 8.58 -0.48 -23.15
C GLY A 27 9.88 0.20 -22.68
N ILE A 28 9.80 1.14 -21.73
CA ILE A 28 10.95 1.84 -21.15
C ILE A 28 11.27 1.24 -19.78
N CYS A 29 12.54 0.92 -19.54
CA CYS A 29 13.00 0.36 -18.27
C CYS A 29 12.86 1.36 -17.11
N LEU A 30 12.21 0.93 -16.02
CA LEU A 30 12.02 1.73 -14.79
C LEU A 30 13.33 1.98 -14.01
N ALA A 31 14.41 1.25 -14.30
CA ALA A 31 15.68 1.38 -13.57
C ALA A 31 16.73 2.23 -14.30
N CYS A 32 16.77 2.17 -15.63
CA CYS A 32 17.83 2.80 -16.43
C CYS A 32 17.30 3.65 -17.59
N ASN A 33 15.98 3.74 -17.74
CA ASN A 33 15.32 4.56 -18.76
C ASN A 33 15.66 4.19 -20.22
N SER A 34 16.23 3.01 -20.45
CA SER A 34 16.50 2.45 -21.79
C SER A 34 15.35 1.57 -22.26
N MET A 35 15.21 1.38 -23.57
CA MET A 35 14.26 0.41 -24.14
C MET A 35 14.54 -1.00 -23.61
N VAL A 36 13.49 -1.74 -23.25
CA VAL A 36 13.63 -3.15 -22.86
C VAL A 36 13.56 -4.06 -24.08
N ASP A 37 14.29 -5.18 -24.00
CA ASP A 37 14.10 -6.27 -24.96
C ASP A 37 12.87 -7.09 -24.58
N GLU A 38 11.89 -7.19 -25.48
CA GLU A 38 10.71 -8.04 -25.27
C GLU A 38 11.00 -9.53 -25.50
N HIS A 39 12.12 -9.91 -26.14
CA HIS A 39 12.35 -11.29 -26.58
C HIS A 39 13.08 -12.17 -25.56
N TYR A 40 13.78 -11.60 -24.56
CA TYR A 40 14.69 -12.38 -23.70
C TYR A 40 14.18 -12.70 -22.29
N LEU A 41 13.18 -11.96 -21.79
CA LEU A 41 12.62 -12.17 -20.45
C LEU A 41 11.11 -12.22 -20.53
N TYR A 42 10.52 -13.32 -20.03
CA TYR A 42 9.08 -13.37 -19.83
C TYR A 42 8.69 -12.33 -18.78
N ARG A 43 8.03 -11.26 -19.24
CA ARG A 43 7.44 -10.24 -18.38
C ARG A 43 5.94 -10.40 -18.40
N ARG A 44 5.36 -10.38 -17.21
CA ARG A 44 3.92 -10.43 -17.02
C ARG A 44 3.37 -9.02 -17.17
N PRO A 45 2.31 -8.81 -17.97
CA PRO A 45 1.66 -7.51 -18.09
C PRO A 45 0.84 -7.20 -16.84
N PHE A 46 0.90 -5.96 -16.40
CA PHE A 46 0.12 -5.40 -15.28
C PHE A 46 -0.66 -4.17 -15.75
N ASP A 47 -1.22 -4.25 -16.97
CA ASP A 47 -1.95 -3.14 -17.60
C ASP A 47 -3.12 -2.63 -16.75
N PHE A 48 -3.71 -3.51 -15.94
CA PHE A 48 -4.74 -3.13 -14.99
C PHE A 48 -4.24 -2.18 -13.90
N LEU A 49 -2.95 -2.17 -13.54
CA LEU A 49 -2.41 -1.21 -12.57
C LEU A 49 -1.97 0.10 -13.21
N SER A 50 -1.32 0.00 -14.37
CA SER A 50 -0.89 1.13 -15.19
C SER A 50 -0.60 0.58 -16.58
N HIS A 51 -1.18 1.22 -17.59
CA HIS A 51 -1.06 0.79 -18.98
C HIS A 51 0.41 0.65 -19.39
N GLY A 52 0.78 -0.48 -20.00
CA GLY A 52 2.14 -0.74 -20.46
C GLY A 52 3.12 -1.16 -19.35
N LEU A 53 2.66 -1.36 -18.12
CA LEU A 53 3.48 -1.88 -17.02
C LEU A 53 3.75 -3.37 -17.24
N GLN A 54 5.02 -3.75 -17.21
CA GLN A 54 5.44 -5.14 -17.32
C GLN A 54 6.52 -5.48 -16.29
N LEU A 55 6.35 -6.60 -15.60
CA LEU A 55 7.24 -7.04 -14.52
C LEU A 55 7.68 -8.48 -14.74
N THR A 56 8.95 -8.79 -14.46
CA THR A 56 9.38 -10.19 -14.37
C THR A 56 8.93 -10.81 -13.04
N HIS A 57 9.07 -12.13 -12.94
CA HIS A 57 8.81 -12.87 -11.71
C HIS A 57 9.54 -12.33 -10.47
N ASP A 58 10.83 -11.98 -10.59
CA ASP A 58 11.61 -11.47 -9.46
C ASP A 58 11.11 -10.12 -8.96
N ALA A 59 10.63 -9.28 -9.89
CA ALA A 59 10.05 -8.00 -9.53
C ALA A 59 8.74 -8.16 -8.78
N VAL A 60 7.88 -9.06 -9.25
CA VAL A 60 6.63 -9.42 -8.57
C VAL A 60 6.92 -9.96 -7.16
N ALA A 61 7.87 -10.88 -7.02
CA ALA A 61 8.25 -11.45 -5.73
C ALA A 61 8.75 -10.38 -4.75
N LEU A 62 9.59 -9.44 -5.21
CA LEU A 62 10.05 -8.33 -4.38
C LEU A 62 8.89 -7.44 -3.95
N THR A 63 8.00 -7.06 -4.86
CA THR A 63 6.86 -6.22 -4.54
C THR A 63 5.96 -6.89 -3.51
N LYS A 64 5.63 -8.19 -3.68
CA LYS A 64 4.85 -8.97 -2.70
C LYS A 64 5.47 -8.92 -1.29
N LEU A 65 6.78 -9.06 -1.20
CA LEU A 65 7.50 -9.00 0.08
C LEU A 65 7.41 -7.61 0.72
N LEU A 66 7.68 -6.55 -0.05
CA LEU A 66 7.66 -5.17 0.45
C LEU A 66 6.25 -4.71 0.85
N THR A 67 5.23 -5.10 0.08
CA THR A 67 3.82 -4.89 0.43
C THR A 67 3.51 -5.53 1.78
N THR A 68 4.07 -6.71 2.06
CA THR A 68 3.82 -7.45 3.30
C THR A 68 4.47 -6.81 4.52
N LEU A 69 5.73 -6.40 4.37
CA LEU A 69 6.42 -5.62 5.39
C LEU A 69 5.66 -4.32 5.69
N SER A 70 5.12 -3.66 4.65
CA SER A 70 4.39 -2.39 4.79
C SER A 70 2.97 -2.55 5.36
N SER A 71 2.24 -3.61 4.98
CA SER A 71 0.85 -3.85 5.38
C SER A 71 0.73 -4.42 6.80
N SER A 72 1.80 -5.04 7.31
CA SER A 72 1.78 -5.73 8.59
C SER A 72 1.59 -4.84 9.82
N LEU A 73 1.69 -3.50 9.72
CA LEU A 73 1.72 -2.62 10.91
C LEU A 73 0.92 -1.30 10.86
N GLY A 74 0.23 -0.95 9.76
CA GLY A 74 -0.47 0.36 9.66
C GLY A 74 -2.00 0.30 9.62
N GLU A 75 -2.56 -0.42 8.64
CA GLU A 75 -4.01 -0.45 8.39
C GLU A 75 -4.70 -1.74 8.88
N GLN A 76 -3.93 -2.71 9.41
CA GLN A 76 -4.42 -4.06 9.76
C GLN A 76 -5.31 -4.66 8.66
N LYS A 77 -4.94 -4.47 7.38
CA LYS A 77 -5.67 -5.05 6.25
C LYS A 77 -4.94 -6.25 5.65
N LEU A 78 -5.71 -7.28 5.31
CA LEU A 78 -5.28 -8.39 4.47
C LEU A 78 -5.65 -8.11 3.00
N HIS A 79 -5.36 -9.03 2.09
CA HIS A 79 -5.80 -8.95 0.69
C HIS A 79 -6.95 -9.91 0.43
N LEU A 80 -7.98 -9.44 -0.27
CA LEU A 80 -9.15 -10.26 -0.63
C LEU A 80 -9.35 -10.23 -2.14
N VAL A 81 -9.24 -11.39 -2.77
CA VAL A 81 -9.46 -11.58 -4.21
C VAL A 81 -10.86 -12.15 -4.39
N LEU A 82 -11.70 -11.43 -5.15
CA LEU A 82 -13.09 -11.78 -5.39
C LEU A 82 -13.29 -12.09 -6.87
N ASP A 83 -13.85 -13.26 -7.15
CA ASP A 83 -14.44 -13.54 -8.44
C ASP A 83 -15.78 -12.80 -8.62
N LEU A 84 -16.26 -12.63 -9.86
CA LEU A 84 -17.54 -11.95 -10.14
C LEU A 84 -18.68 -12.96 -10.34
N ASP A 85 -18.63 -13.69 -11.45
CA ASP A 85 -19.72 -14.52 -11.96
C ASP A 85 -19.97 -15.75 -11.09
N HIS A 86 -21.22 -15.96 -10.68
CA HIS A 86 -21.64 -16.99 -9.71
C HIS A 86 -21.04 -16.84 -8.30
N THR A 87 -20.17 -15.85 -8.08
CA THR A 87 -19.58 -15.53 -6.78
C THR A 87 -20.31 -14.36 -6.13
N LEU A 88 -20.20 -13.15 -6.71
CA LEU A 88 -20.84 -11.92 -6.23
C LEU A 88 -22.15 -11.60 -6.96
N LEU A 89 -22.33 -12.13 -8.15
CA LEU A 89 -23.47 -11.83 -9.02
C LEU A 89 -23.75 -12.99 -9.98
N HIS A 90 -24.86 -12.95 -10.68
CA HIS A 90 -25.11 -13.81 -11.83
C HIS A 90 -25.53 -12.92 -13.01
N ALA A 91 -24.93 -13.12 -14.17
CA ALA A 91 -25.26 -12.39 -15.39
C ALA A 91 -25.74 -13.35 -16.48
N THR A 92 -26.76 -12.95 -17.23
CA THR A 92 -27.22 -13.66 -18.43
C THR A 92 -27.56 -12.67 -19.54
N LYS A 93 -27.45 -13.09 -20.80
CA LYS A 93 -27.91 -12.22 -21.90
C LYS A 93 -29.43 -12.16 -21.88
N ALA A 94 -30.02 -10.99 -22.04
CA ALA A 94 -31.48 -10.84 -22.05
C ALA A 94 -32.15 -11.75 -23.11
N SER A 95 -31.51 -11.91 -24.26
CA SER A 95 -31.91 -12.84 -25.34
C SER A 95 -31.93 -14.34 -24.95
N ARG A 96 -31.33 -14.72 -23.82
CA ARG A 96 -31.22 -16.11 -23.34
C ARG A 96 -32.16 -16.43 -22.18
N LEU A 97 -32.93 -15.45 -21.70
CA LEU A 97 -33.92 -15.67 -20.64
C LEU A 97 -34.98 -16.68 -21.11
N SER A 98 -35.37 -17.59 -20.24
CA SER A 98 -36.50 -18.48 -20.48
C SER A 98 -37.82 -17.70 -20.44
N GLU A 99 -38.91 -18.29 -20.97
CA GLU A 99 -40.24 -17.66 -20.88
C GLU A 99 -40.66 -17.35 -19.44
N ALA A 100 -40.26 -18.21 -18.49
CA ALA A 100 -40.55 -18.02 -17.07
C ALA A 100 -39.75 -16.88 -16.42
N GLU A 101 -38.69 -16.38 -17.07
CA GLU A 101 -37.82 -15.32 -16.57
C GLU A 101 -38.03 -13.98 -17.29
N LYS A 102 -38.76 -13.95 -18.40
CA LYS A 102 -39.01 -12.72 -19.17
C LYS A 102 -39.71 -11.62 -18.35
N TYR A 103 -40.39 -11.96 -17.27
CA TYR A 103 -40.97 -10.96 -16.37
C TYR A 103 -39.90 -10.03 -15.76
N LEU A 104 -38.64 -10.48 -15.68
CA LEU A 104 -37.53 -9.68 -15.17
C LEU A 104 -37.12 -8.55 -16.13
N THR A 105 -37.42 -8.67 -17.42
CA THR A 105 -37.22 -7.57 -18.37
C THR A 105 -38.33 -6.54 -18.16
N GLY A 106 -37.98 -5.39 -17.59
CA GLY A 106 -38.91 -4.33 -17.17
C GLY A 106 -38.94 -4.09 -15.66
N GLU A 107 -38.40 -5.00 -14.84
CA GLU A 107 -38.29 -4.81 -13.39
C GLU A 107 -37.02 -4.07 -12.96
N GLU A 108 -36.04 -3.89 -13.85
CA GLU A 108 -34.74 -3.27 -13.53
C GLU A 108 -34.86 -1.81 -13.04
N ALA A 109 -35.93 -1.11 -13.41
CA ALA A 109 -36.17 0.27 -12.95
C ALA A 109 -36.69 0.35 -11.50
N CYS A 110 -37.17 -0.76 -10.94
CA CYS A 110 -37.82 -0.83 -9.63
C CYS A 110 -37.00 -1.62 -8.60
N ARG A 111 -35.79 -2.07 -8.96
CA ARG A 111 -34.98 -2.98 -8.19
C ARG A 111 -33.53 -2.49 -8.12
N ASP A 112 -32.97 -2.48 -6.91
CA ASP A 112 -31.59 -2.05 -6.69
C ASP A 112 -30.57 -3.18 -6.94
N ASP A 113 -31.06 -4.41 -7.10
CA ASP A 113 -30.27 -5.63 -7.24
C ASP A 113 -30.27 -6.22 -8.65
N LEU A 114 -31.04 -5.64 -9.59
CA LEU A 114 -31.21 -6.15 -10.96
C LEU A 114 -30.90 -5.05 -11.98
N TRP A 115 -29.94 -5.28 -12.87
CA TRP A 115 -29.37 -4.26 -13.74
C TRP A 115 -29.26 -4.72 -15.19
N MET A 116 -29.66 -3.87 -16.14
CA MET A 116 -29.47 -4.09 -17.57
C MET A 116 -28.23 -3.34 -18.07
N LEU A 117 -27.19 -4.07 -18.45
CA LEU A 117 -25.98 -3.53 -19.06
C LEU A 117 -26.25 -3.22 -20.54
N LYS A 118 -26.51 -1.96 -20.87
CA LYS A 118 -26.92 -1.53 -22.22
C LYS A 118 -25.86 -1.79 -23.29
N SER A 119 -24.58 -1.65 -22.93
CA SER A 119 -23.41 -1.88 -23.78
C SER A 119 -23.30 -3.34 -24.25
N SER A 120 -23.53 -4.29 -23.33
CA SER A 120 -23.25 -5.71 -23.55
C SER A 120 -24.51 -6.59 -23.64
N GLY A 121 -25.69 -6.04 -23.31
CA GLY A 121 -26.98 -6.73 -23.37
C GLY A 121 -27.18 -7.78 -22.28
N TYR A 122 -26.43 -7.67 -21.19
CA TYR A 122 -26.54 -8.56 -20.03
C TYR A 122 -27.55 -8.02 -19.02
N LEU A 123 -28.42 -8.90 -18.56
CA LEU A 123 -29.17 -8.72 -17.34
C LEU A 123 -28.36 -9.32 -16.19
N VAL A 124 -28.08 -8.50 -15.18
CA VAL A 124 -27.21 -8.81 -14.05
C VAL A 124 -28.03 -8.78 -12.77
N LYS A 125 -27.96 -9.86 -12.00
CA LYS A 125 -28.51 -9.96 -10.66
C LYS A 125 -27.37 -9.94 -9.65
N LEU A 126 -27.37 -8.96 -8.75
CA LEU A 126 -26.47 -8.92 -7.61
C LEU A 126 -26.88 -9.97 -6.58
N ARG A 127 -25.89 -10.68 -6.02
CA ARG A 127 -26.14 -11.65 -4.96
C ARG A 127 -26.58 -10.92 -3.68
N PRO A 128 -27.57 -11.44 -2.93
CA PRO A 128 -27.98 -10.85 -1.67
C PRO A 128 -26.80 -10.60 -0.72
N PHE A 129 -26.87 -9.54 0.08
CA PHE A 129 -25.82 -9.09 1.01
C PHE A 129 -24.56 -8.45 0.38
N LEU A 130 -24.45 -8.34 -0.95
CA LEU A 130 -23.24 -7.82 -1.62
C LEU A 130 -22.80 -6.42 -1.14
N GLY A 131 -23.71 -5.45 -1.03
CA GLY A 131 -23.35 -4.08 -0.63
C GLY A 131 -22.76 -4.01 0.79
N ASP A 132 -23.36 -4.74 1.73
CA ASP A 132 -22.88 -4.85 3.11
C ASP A 132 -21.57 -5.63 3.18
N PHE A 133 -21.46 -6.71 2.41
CA PHE A 133 -20.24 -7.49 2.26
C PHE A 133 -19.06 -6.60 1.85
N LEU A 134 -19.18 -5.83 0.76
CA LEU A 134 -18.11 -4.94 0.29
C LEU A 134 -17.77 -3.85 1.31
N ARG A 135 -18.77 -3.23 1.92
CA ARG A 135 -18.57 -2.17 2.92
C ARG A 135 -17.83 -2.67 4.17
N GLU A 136 -18.22 -3.82 4.70
CA GLU A 136 -17.63 -4.35 5.93
C GLU A 136 -16.27 -5.02 5.67
N THR A 137 -16.10 -5.74 4.56
CA THR A 137 -14.80 -6.33 4.21
C THR A 137 -13.76 -5.27 3.87
N ASN A 138 -14.13 -4.13 3.27
CA ASN A 138 -13.20 -3.02 3.02
C ASN A 138 -12.51 -2.48 4.29
N LYS A 139 -13.09 -2.66 5.47
CA LYS A 139 -12.47 -2.27 6.75
C LYS A 139 -11.29 -3.16 7.12
N MET A 140 -11.25 -4.39 6.60
CA MET A 140 -10.33 -5.47 6.98
C MET A 140 -9.46 -5.95 5.81
N PHE A 141 -9.83 -5.62 4.58
CA PHE A 141 -9.18 -6.13 3.38
C PHE A 141 -9.00 -5.05 2.32
N THR A 142 -7.85 -5.10 1.63
CA THR A 142 -7.64 -4.47 0.33
C THR A 142 -8.18 -5.43 -0.73
N MET A 143 -9.27 -5.04 -1.39
CA MET A 143 -10.01 -5.93 -2.30
C MET A 143 -9.54 -5.83 -3.74
N HIS A 144 -9.57 -6.96 -4.45
CA HIS A 144 -9.20 -7.13 -5.86
C HIS A 144 -10.33 -7.89 -6.56
N VAL A 145 -10.70 -7.47 -7.76
CA VAL A 145 -11.53 -8.29 -8.65
C VAL A 145 -10.62 -9.19 -9.48
N TYR A 146 -10.97 -10.46 -9.59
CA TYR A 146 -10.30 -11.40 -10.49
C TYR A 146 -11.33 -12.28 -11.18
N THR A 147 -11.68 -11.92 -12.42
CA THR A 147 -12.68 -12.63 -13.23
C THR A 147 -12.06 -13.28 -14.47
N MET A 148 -12.70 -14.34 -14.97
CA MET A 148 -12.45 -14.90 -16.30
C MET A 148 -13.26 -14.20 -17.40
N GLY A 149 -14.01 -13.15 -17.06
CA GLY A 149 -14.65 -12.23 -18.00
C GLY A 149 -13.65 -11.32 -18.72
N THR A 150 -14.10 -10.67 -19.80
CA THR A 150 -13.31 -9.65 -20.52
C THR A 150 -13.19 -8.37 -19.71
N ARG A 151 -12.21 -7.52 -20.06
CA ARG A 151 -12.07 -6.16 -19.54
C ARG A 151 -13.38 -5.38 -19.59
N ASP A 152 -13.96 -5.21 -20.77
CA ASP A 152 -15.20 -4.43 -20.96
C ASP A 152 -16.35 -4.94 -20.08
N TYR A 153 -16.48 -6.26 -19.93
CA TYR A 153 -17.48 -6.84 -19.06
C TYR A 153 -17.23 -6.51 -17.58
N ALA A 154 -15.99 -6.64 -17.12
CA ALA A 154 -15.65 -6.30 -15.74
C ALA A 154 -15.89 -4.80 -15.46
N GLU A 155 -15.56 -3.92 -16.41
CA GLU A 155 -15.81 -2.48 -16.29
C GLU A 155 -17.32 -2.17 -16.25
N ASP A 156 -18.15 -2.77 -17.11
CA ASP A 156 -19.63 -2.65 -17.07
C ASP A 156 -20.18 -3.04 -15.68
N ILE A 157 -19.66 -4.13 -15.08
CA ILE A 157 -20.07 -4.59 -13.74
C ILE A 157 -19.63 -3.60 -12.66
N LEU A 158 -18.41 -3.06 -12.76
CA LEU A 158 -17.88 -2.12 -11.78
C LEU A 158 -18.61 -0.77 -11.81
N GLU A 159 -19.15 -0.36 -12.95
CA GLU A 159 -20.06 0.79 -13.02
C GLU A 159 -21.32 0.59 -12.16
N VAL A 160 -21.73 -0.66 -11.92
CA VAL A 160 -22.86 -1.01 -11.05
C VAL A 160 -22.43 -1.11 -9.59
N ILE A 161 -21.37 -1.88 -9.28
CA ILE A 161 -21.04 -2.26 -7.89
C ILE A 161 -20.02 -1.35 -7.20
N ASP A 162 -19.22 -0.60 -7.97
CA ASP A 162 -18.17 0.31 -7.45
C ASP A 162 -17.95 1.52 -8.39
N PRO A 163 -18.99 2.33 -8.67
CA PRO A 163 -18.91 3.42 -9.66
C PRO A 163 -17.85 4.48 -9.33
N SER A 164 -17.55 4.67 -8.04
CA SER A 164 -16.54 5.61 -7.56
C SER A 164 -15.13 5.01 -7.46
N ARG A 165 -14.95 3.73 -7.82
CA ARG A 165 -13.71 2.96 -7.66
C ARG A 165 -13.19 2.95 -6.22
N PHE A 166 -14.09 3.05 -5.25
CA PHE A 166 -13.76 3.14 -3.84
C PHE A 166 -13.26 1.81 -3.28
N TYR A 167 -13.83 0.69 -3.73
CA TYR A 167 -13.51 -0.64 -3.22
C TYR A 167 -12.34 -1.29 -3.95
N PHE A 168 -12.33 -1.22 -5.28
CA PHE A 168 -11.39 -1.97 -6.11
C PHE A 168 -10.31 -1.08 -6.74
N GLY A 169 -10.55 0.23 -6.91
CA GLY A 169 -9.61 1.07 -7.65
C GLY A 169 -9.34 0.48 -9.04
N ASN A 170 -8.06 0.39 -9.40
CA ASN A 170 -7.64 -0.27 -10.63
C ASN A 170 -7.28 -1.76 -10.42
N ARG A 171 -7.55 -2.35 -9.24
CA ARG A 171 -7.20 -3.74 -8.89
C ARG A 171 -8.18 -4.75 -9.49
N VAL A 172 -8.27 -4.77 -10.82
CA VAL A 172 -9.22 -5.56 -11.59
C VAL A 172 -8.45 -6.42 -12.57
N ILE A 173 -8.37 -7.72 -12.30
CA ILE A 173 -7.66 -8.70 -13.13
C ILE A 173 -8.71 -9.45 -13.95
N THR A 174 -8.47 -9.58 -15.25
CA THR A 174 -9.41 -10.20 -16.18
C THR A 174 -8.74 -11.28 -17.01
N ARG A 175 -9.51 -11.96 -17.87
CA ARG A 175 -8.94 -12.93 -18.82
C ARG A 175 -7.94 -12.31 -19.78
N ASN A 176 -7.96 -10.99 -19.98
CA ASN A 176 -7.04 -10.30 -20.86
C ASN A 176 -5.59 -10.46 -20.37
N GLU A 177 -5.37 -10.46 -19.06
CA GLU A 177 -4.07 -10.64 -18.44
C GLU A 177 -3.82 -12.11 -18.07
N SER A 178 -4.87 -12.83 -17.64
CA SER A 178 -4.77 -14.24 -17.23
C SER A 178 -5.81 -15.12 -17.92
N PRO A 179 -5.55 -15.62 -19.15
CA PRO A 179 -6.59 -16.21 -20.00
C PRO A 179 -7.00 -17.63 -19.63
N CYS A 180 -6.15 -18.41 -18.95
CA CYS A 180 -6.36 -19.84 -18.74
C CYS A 180 -6.71 -20.21 -17.30
N THR A 181 -5.89 -19.75 -16.35
CA THR A 181 -6.02 -20.06 -14.92
C THR A 181 -5.80 -18.80 -14.11
N LYS A 182 -6.27 -18.79 -12.86
CA LYS A 182 -6.04 -17.71 -11.91
C LYS A 182 -4.80 -18.02 -11.07
N THR A 183 -4.01 -16.97 -10.80
CA THR A 183 -2.81 -17.03 -9.96
C THR A 183 -2.64 -15.76 -9.16
N LEU A 184 -2.16 -15.88 -7.92
CA LEU A 184 -1.84 -14.74 -7.06
C LEU A 184 -0.62 -13.96 -7.56
N ASP A 185 0.03 -14.32 -8.68
CA ASP A 185 1.13 -13.52 -9.26
C ASP A 185 0.70 -12.14 -9.76
N PHE A 186 -0.57 -11.99 -10.17
CA PHE A 186 -1.11 -10.68 -10.53
C PHE A 186 -1.51 -9.88 -9.28
N VAL A 187 -1.64 -10.52 -8.13
CA VAL A 187 -1.94 -9.88 -6.86
C VAL A 187 -0.61 -9.56 -6.19
N LEU A 188 -0.18 -8.29 -6.20
CA LEU A 188 1.11 -7.84 -5.66
C LEU A 188 1.18 -7.86 -4.12
N ALA A 189 0.66 -8.92 -3.50
CA ALA A 189 0.63 -9.21 -2.08
C ALA A 189 1.17 -10.61 -1.79
N ASP A 190 1.73 -10.80 -0.59
CA ASP A 190 2.17 -12.12 -0.14
C ASP A 190 0.97 -13.01 0.14
N GLU A 191 1.07 -14.24 -0.31
CA GLU A 191 0.02 -15.26 -0.21
C GLU A 191 -0.36 -15.56 1.24
N ARG A 192 0.56 -15.37 2.20
CA ARG A 192 0.28 -15.54 3.63
C ARG A 192 -0.77 -14.56 4.15
N GLY A 193 -0.96 -13.43 3.47
CA GLY A 193 -1.94 -12.41 3.79
C GLY A 193 -3.05 -12.25 2.74
N ALA A 194 -3.17 -13.18 1.77
CA ALA A 194 -4.14 -13.09 0.70
C ALA A 194 -5.19 -14.21 0.78
N MET A 195 -6.47 -13.84 0.75
CA MET A 195 -7.61 -14.75 0.72
C MET A 195 -8.33 -14.64 -0.63
N ILE A 196 -8.87 -15.74 -1.12
CA ILE A 196 -9.59 -15.82 -2.40
C ILE A 196 -11.00 -16.31 -2.11
N VAL A 197 -12.01 -15.68 -2.72
CA VAL A 197 -13.39 -16.17 -2.75
C VAL A 197 -13.77 -16.38 -4.20
N ASP A 198 -14.07 -17.63 -4.55
CA ASP A 198 -14.36 -18.05 -5.91
C ASP A 198 -15.28 -19.27 -5.86
N ASP A 199 -16.25 -19.35 -6.77
CA ASP A 199 -17.16 -20.49 -6.84
C ASP A 199 -16.50 -21.73 -7.47
N THR A 200 -15.39 -21.54 -8.20
CA THR A 200 -14.76 -22.57 -9.02
C THR A 200 -13.36 -22.90 -8.49
N ARG A 201 -13.18 -24.11 -7.95
CA ARG A 201 -11.90 -24.53 -7.36
C ARG A 201 -10.78 -24.72 -8.39
N ASP A 202 -11.10 -25.25 -9.56
CA ASP A 202 -10.09 -25.74 -10.50
C ASP A 202 -9.38 -24.63 -11.29
N VAL A 203 -9.94 -23.41 -11.30
CA VAL A 203 -9.26 -22.25 -11.89
C VAL A 203 -8.08 -21.77 -11.03
N TRP A 204 -7.94 -22.24 -9.79
CA TRP A 204 -6.84 -21.93 -8.86
C TRP A 204 -5.96 -23.16 -8.57
N PRO A 205 -5.15 -23.64 -9.53
CA PRO A 205 -4.39 -24.88 -9.35
C PRO A 205 -3.39 -24.81 -8.19
N ASP A 206 -2.69 -23.69 -8.05
CA ASP A 206 -1.56 -23.54 -7.11
C ASP A 206 -1.95 -22.89 -5.78
N HIS A 207 -3.14 -22.27 -5.69
CA HIS A 207 -3.56 -21.42 -4.56
C HIS A 207 -4.75 -22.00 -3.77
N LYS A 208 -4.97 -23.31 -3.84
CA LYS A 208 -6.12 -23.99 -3.19
C LYS A 208 -6.21 -23.79 -1.67
N ARG A 209 -5.11 -23.42 -1.00
CA ARG A 209 -5.10 -23.17 0.45
C ARG A 209 -5.60 -21.76 0.81
N ASN A 210 -5.48 -20.82 -0.11
CA ASN A 210 -5.96 -19.44 0.01
C ASN A 210 -7.43 -19.31 -0.34
N LEU A 211 -7.99 -20.32 -1.02
CA LEU A 211 -9.34 -20.31 -1.57
C LEU A 211 -10.40 -20.72 -0.54
N ILE A 212 -11.42 -19.87 -0.44
CA ILE A 212 -12.74 -20.15 0.11
C ILE A 212 -13.65 -20.44 -1.07
N VAL A 213 -14.05 -21.71 -1.23
CA VAL A 213 -15.00 -22.10 -2.27
C VAL A 213 -16.41 -21.74 -1.80
N ILE A 214 -17.05 -20.79 -2.47
CA ILE A 214 -18.44 -20.40 -2.20
C ILE A 214 -19.39 -21.23 -3.09
N SER A 215 -20.62 -21.45 -2.63
CA SER A 215 -21.64 -22.05 -3.49
C SER A 215 -21.94 -21.16 -4.70
N ARG A 216 -22.11 -21.78 -5.87
CA ARG A 216 -22.49 -21.09 -7.10
C ARG A 216 -23.81 -20.36 -6.92
N TYR A 217 -23.83 -19.07 -7.23
CA TYR A 217 -25.06 -18.28 -7.27
C TYR A 217 -25.77 -18.48 -8.62
N ASN A 218 -26.90 -19.18 -8.60
CA ASN A 218 -27.67 -19.55 -9.78
C ASN A 218 -29.05 -18.88 -9.79
N TYR A 219 -29.06 -17.55 -9.94
CA TYR A 219 -30.33 -16.81 -10.06
C TYR A 219 -31.10 -17.09 -11.36
N PHE A 220 -30.45 -16.96 -12.51
CA PHE A 220 -31.02 -17.27 -13.83
C PHE A 220 -30.87 -18.75 -14.19
N ARG A 221 -31.68 -19.23 -15.15
CA ARG A 221 -31.57 -20.56 -15.72
C ARG A 221 -30.24 -20.73 -16.45
N THR A 222 -29.53 -21.81 -16.14
CA THR A 222 -28.35 -22.24 -16.90
C THR A 222 -28.66 -23.48 -17.74
N LYS A 223 -27.92 -23.69 -18.83
CA LYS A 223 -28.12 -24.88 -19.71
C LYS A 223 -27.78 -26.20 -19.01
N SER A 224 -26.94 -26.16 -17.98
CA SER A 224 -26.45 -27.32 -17.23
C SER A 224 -27.38 -27.75 -16.08
N SER A 225 -28.36 -26.94 -15.70
CA SER A 225 -29.24 -27.19 -14.56
C SER A 225 -30.61 -27.74 -15.00
N GLN A 226 -30.63 -28.91 -15.65
CA GLN A 226 -31.91 -29.53 -16.06
C GLN A 226 -32.72 -30.06 -14.87
N ASP A 227 -32.08 -30.38 -13.74
CA ASP A 227 -32.73 -31.06 -12.61
C ASP A 227 -33.15 -30.13 -11.45
N SER A 228 -32.70 -28.87 -11.41
CA SER A 228 -33.04 -27.90 -10.34
C SER A 228 -33.54 -26.58 -10.92
N LYS A 229 -34.68 -26.09 -10.42
CA LYS A 229 -35.20 -24.78 -10.82
C LYS A 229 -34.31 -23.65 -10.26
N PRO A 230 -33.99 -22.62 -11.06
CA PRO A 230 -33.24 -21.46 -10.60
C PRO A 230 -34.12 -20.51 -9.78
N TYR A 231 -33.51 -19.64 -8.96
CA TYR A 231 -34.22 -18.74 -8.05
C TYR A 231 -35.24 -17.82 -8.75
N SER A 232 -34.91 -17.30 -9.93
CA SER A 232 -35.80 -16.46 -10.73
C SER A 232 -37.13 -17.14 -11.07
N GLU A 233 -37.13 -18.43 -11.38
CA GLU A 233 -38.36 -19.17 -11.70
C GLU A 233 -39.19 -19.52 -10.47
N GLU A 234 -38.51 -19.71 -9.35
CA GLU A 234 -39.15 -19.89 -8.05
C GLU A 234 -39.63 -18.58 -7.44
N LYS A 235 -39.22 -17.43 -8.01
CA LYS A 235 -39.46 -16.08 -7.49
C LYS A 235 -38.95 -15.93 -6.06
N THR A 236 -37.83 -16.57 -5.77
CA THR A 236 -37.11 -16.55 -4.48
C THR A 236 -35.70 -16.00 -4.70
N ASP A 237 -34.90 -15.95 -3.63
CA ASP A 237 -33.46 -15.65 -3.69
C ASP A 237 -32.78 -16.22 -2.43
N GLU A 238 -31.45 -16.09 -2.36
CA GLU A 238 -30.72 -16.40 -1.12
C GLU A 238 -31.18 -15.49 0.04
N SER A 239 -31.22 -16.06 1.25
CA SER A 239 -31.58 -15.32 2.47
C SER A 239 -30.52 -14.28 2.84
N GLU A 240 -30.92 -13.07 3.21
CA GLU A 240 -29.99 -12.04 3.70
C GLU A 240 -29.30 -12.41 5.03
N ASN A 241 -29.83 -13.39 5.76
CA ASN A 241 -29.30 -13.79 7.07
C ASN A 241 -28.54 -15.12 7.05
N ASN A 242 -28.69 -15.92 6.00
CA ASN A 242 -28.09 -17.26 5.90
C ASN A 242 -27.84 -17.62 4.42
N SER A 243 -26.90 -16.90 3.80
CA SER A 243 -26.49 -17.05 2.40
C SER A 243 -24.99 -17.27 2.26
N GLY A 244 -24.54 -17.60 1.04
CA GLY A 244 -23.13 -17.84 0.77
C GLY A 244 -22.23 -16.66 1.16
N LEU A 245 -22.61 -15.42 0.85
CA LEU A 245 -21.79 -14.24 1.19
C LEU A 245 -21.77 -13.94 2.69
N VAL A 246 -22.86 -14.21 3.42
CA VAL A 246 -22.91 -14.04 4.88
C VAL A 246 -21.97 -15.04 5.56
N ASP A 247 -21.96 -16.29 5.11
CA ASP A 247 -21.07 -17.32 5.65
C ASP A 247 -19.60 -17.02 5.34
N VAL A 248 -19.30 -16.62 4.10
CA VAL A 248 -17.96 -16.17 3.72
C VAL A 248 -17.52 -14.96 4.55
N PHE A 249 -18.38 -13.96 4.74
CA PHE A 249 -18.07 -12.79 5.56
C PHE A 249 -17.72 -13.17 7.01
N ARG A 250 -18.50 -14.07 7.62
CA ARG A 250 -18.24 -14.56 8.98
C ARG A 250 -16.88 -15.24 9.07
N LEU A 251 -16.53 -16.06 8.08
CA LEU A 251 -15.22 -16.71 7.99
C LEU A 251 -14.07 -15.71 7.81
N LEU A 252 -14.21 -14.75 6.90
CA LEU A 252 -13.21 -13.72 6.64
C LEU A 252 -12.92 -12.91 7.91
N LYS A 253 -13.96 -12.52 8.66
CA LYS A 253 -13.84 -11.79 9.93
C LYS A 253 -13.10 -12.60 10.99
N GLU A 254 -13.38 -13.91 11.10
CA GLU A 254 -12.69 -14.80 12.05
C GLU A 254 -11.22 -14.99 11.67
N VAL A 255 -10.91 -15.24 10.40
CA VAL A 255 -9.53 -15.40 9.92
C VAL A 255 -8.72 -14.12 10.13
N HIS A 256 -9.30 -12.97 9.78
CA HIS A 256 -8.68 -11.66 10.02
C HIS A 256 -8.40 -11.42 11.51
N GLY A 257 -9.39 -11.65 12.37
CA GLY A 257 -9.25 -11.49 13.82
C GLY A 257 -8.17 -12.39 14.41
N ARG A 258 -8.04 -13.63 13.93
CA ARG A 258 -6.96 -14.55 14.34
C ARG A 258 -5.61 -14.09 13.81
N PHE A 259 -5.52 -13.66 12.56
CA PHE A 259 -4.28 -13.23 11.92
C PHE A 259 -3.63 -12.06 12.68
N PHE A 260 -4.44 -11.11 13.16
CA PHE A 260 -3.96 -9.93 13.90
C PHE A 260 -3.98 -10.07 15.43
N ARG A 261 -4.34 -11.24 15.99
CA ARG A 261 -4.33 -11.45 17.45
C ARG A 261 -2.87 -11.49 17.97
N VAL A 262 -2.56 -10.62 18.93
CA VAL A 262 -1.20 -10.41 19.45
C VAL A 262 -0.75 -11.55 20.36
N ARG A 263 0.24 -12.35 19.91
CA ARG A 263 1.35 -12.91 20.73
C ARG A 263 2.31 -13.84 19.97
N GLU A 264 2.03 -14.20 18.72
CA GLU A 264 2.92 -15.07 17.95
C GLU A 264 3.70 -14.30 16.85
N GLY A 265 4.92 -14.78 16.58
CA GLY A 265 5.88 -14.16 15.65
C GLY A 265 5.38 -14.16 14.21
N LEU A 266 5.96 -13.30 13.36
CA LEU A 266 5.55 -13.09 11.96
C LEU A 266 5.44 -14.39 11.13
N GLU A 267 6.19 -15.43 11.50
CA GLU A 267 6.22 -16.73 10.82
C GLU A 267 4.99 -17.62 11.11
N SER A 268 4.23 -17.32 12.16
CA SER A 268 2.97 -18.03 12.52
C SER A 268 1.72 -17.45 11.85
N ARG A 269 1.84 -16.28 11.20
CA ARG A 269 0.73 -15.52 10.61
C ARG A 269 0.56 -15.88 9.13
N ASP A 270 -0.20 -16.94 8.89
CA ASP A 270 -0.48 -17.43 7.54
C ASP A 270 -1.96 -17.79 7.40
N VAL A 271 -2.70 -17.04 6.58
CA VAL A 271 -4.13 -17.30 6.33
C VAL A 271 -4.39 -18.70 5.80
N ARG A 272 -3.42 -19.34 5.14
CA ARG A 272 -3.55 -20.71 4.60
C ARG A 272 -3.64 -21.75 5.71
N LEU A 273 -3.01 -21.50 6.86
CA LEU A 273 -3.10 -22.36 8.04
C LEU A 273 -4.43 -22.09 8.77
N LEU A 274 -4.75 -20.82 8.99
CA LEU A 274 -5.97 -20.40 9.69
C LEU A 274 -7.24 -20.82 8.95
N ASN A 275 -7.27 -20.69 7.63
CA ASN A 275 -8.39 -21.09 6.79
C ASN A 275 -8.67 -22.60 6.93
N LYS A 276 -7.61 -23.42 6.89
CA LYS A 276 -7.73 -24.87 7.10
C LYS A 276 -8.29 -25.23 8.47
N GLU A 277 -7.83 -24.56 9.52
CA GLU A 277 -8.31 -24.79 10.89
C GLU A 277 -9.77 -24.37 11.04
N THR A 278 -10.14 -23.18 10.59
CA THR A 278 -11.51 -22.67 10.72
C THR A 278 -12.50 -23.49 9.90
N MET A 279 -12.16 -23.89 8.67
CA MET A 279 -13.00 -24.81 7.87
C MET A 279 -13.19 -26.15 8.56
N SER A 280 -12.15 -26.68 9.21
CA SER A 280 -12.26 -27.94 9.96
C SER A 280 -13.15 -27.84 11.22
N VAL A 281 -13.33 -26.65 11.79
CA VAL A 281 -14.25 -26.41 12.91
C VAL A 281 -15.70 -26.32 12.44
N VAL A 282 -15.93 -25.73 11.26
CA VAL A 282 -17.27 -25.67 10.63
C VAL A 282 -17.75 -27.06 10.20
N GLU A 283 -16.86 -27.91 9.67
CA GLU A 283 -17.16 -29.29 9.28
C GLU A 283 -17.50 -30.22 10.48
N ASN A 284 -16.98 -29.95 11.69
CA ASN A 284 -17.23 -30.79 12.87
C ASN A 284 -18.66 -30.69 13.45
N HIS A 285 -19.54 -29.86 12.88
CA HIS A 285 -20.97 -29.82 13.21
C HIS A 285 -21.85 -30.70 12.29
N SER A 286 -21.26 -31.39 11.31
CA SER A 286 -21.95 -32.43 10.52
C SER A 286 -21.24 -33.77 10.74
N LEU A 287 -21.98 -34.74 11.30
CA LEU A 287 -21.49 -36.06 11.68
C LEU A 287 -21.13 -36.90 10.46
N GLU A 288 -19.90 -37.45 10.41
CA GLU A 288 -19.53 -38.86 10.10
C GLU A 288 -17.98 -39.02 9.91
N PRO A 289 -17.41 -40.24 10.10
CA PRO A 289 -16.10 -40.41 10.76
C PRO A 289 -14.85 -40.42 9.87
N ARG A 290 -13.74 -39.94 10.45
CA ARG A 290 -12.37 -39.95 9.87
C ARG A 290 -11.74 -41.35 9.77
N ALA A 291 -11.12 -41.64 8.63
CA ALA A 291 -10.16 -42.73 8.45
C ALA A 291 -8.69 -42.24 8.54
N LYS A 292 -7.80 -43.19 8.86
CA LYS A 292 -6.50 -43.03 9.53
C LYS A 292 -5.38 -42.40 8.68
N ARG A 293 -4.46 -41.74 9.40
CA ARG A 293 -3.20 -41.12 8.96
C ARG A 293 -2.25 -42.14 8.30
N GLN A 294 -1.65 -41.76 7.16
CA GLN A 294 -0.40 -42.34 6.67
C GLN A 294 0.73 -41.30 6.72
N LYS A 295 1.90 -41.81 7.08
CA LYS A 295 3.15 -41.12 7.43
C LYS A 295 3.89 -40.80 6.12
N ILE A 296 4.26 -39.54 5.89
CA ILE A 296 5.09 -39.12 4.74
C ILE A 296 6.52 -38.89 5.25
N GLU A 297 7.47 -39.63 4.69
CA GLU A 297 8.92 -39.44 4.89
C GLU A 297 9.44 -38.25 4.06
N PRO A 298 10.53 -37.58 4.49
CA PRO A 298 11.08 -36.44 3.78
C PRO A 298 11.91 -36.89 2.57
N VAL A 299 11.48 -36.51 1.37
CA VAL A 299 12.26 -36.66 0.14
C VAL A 299 13.37 -35.60 0.11
N ARG A 300 14.62 -36.07 0.23
CA ARG A 300 15.83 -35.29 -0.11
C ARG A 300 16.00 -35.29 -1.63
N ASN A 301 15.94 -34.12 -2.26
CA ASN A 301 16.49 -33.93 -3.59
C ASN A 301 17.65 -32.92 -3.53
N THR A 302 18.86 -33.47 -3.47
CA THR A 302 20.11 -32.77 -3.80
C THR A 302 20.38 -32.96 -5.29
N SER A 303 20.41 -31.88 -6.06
CA SER A 303 21.16 -31.84 -7.32
C SER A 303 22.06 -30.61 -7.30
N SER A 304 23.33 -30.86 -6.99
CA SER A 304 24.40 -29.87 -7.03
C SER A 304 24.93 -29.79 -8.47
N TYR A 305 24.51 -28.77 -9.20
CA TYR A 305 25.24 -28.34 -10.40
C TYR A 305 26.11 -27.16 -10.03
N SER A 306 27.41 -27.40 -9.94
CA SER A 306 28.43 -26.37 -9.86
C SER A 306 28.53 -25.65 -11.20
N LEU A 307 28.18 -24.36 -11.20
CA LEU A 307 28.41 -23.47 -12.33
C LEU A 307 29.04 -22.17 -11.82
N SER A 308 30.33 -22.03 -12.14
CA SER A 308 31.14 -20.82 -12.37
C SER A 308 30.83 -19.54 -11.59
N SER A 309 31.88 -18.86 -11.14
CA SER A 309 31.87 -17.51 -10.52
C SER A 309 31.22 -16.42 -11.38
N ARG A 310 29.89 -16.39 -11.46
CA ARG A 310 29.11 -15.26 -11.97
C ARG A 310 28.37 -14.62 -10.81
N ARG A 311 28.57 -13.31 -10.64
CA ARG A 311 27.91 -12.51 -9.59
C ARG A 311 26.40 -12.65 -9.76
N CYS A 312 25.70 -13.06 -8.72
CA CYS A 312 24.25 -13.18 -8.75
C CYS A 312 23.63 -11.78 -8.90
N ARG A 313 22.73 -11.60 -9.89
CA ARG A 313 22.10 -10.31 -10.24
C ARG A 313 20.67 -10.18 -9.71
N HIS A 314 20.23 -11.14 -8.89
CA HIS A 314 18.90 -11.15 -8.30
C HIS A 314 18.74 -10.01 -7.29
N TRP A 315 17.49 -9.60 -7.13
CA TRP A 315 17.10 -8.36 -6.46
C TRP A 315 17.21 -8.37 -4.94
N PHE A 316 17.20 -9.56 -4.36
CA PHE A 316 17.01 -9.75 -2.93
C PHE A 316 18.23 -10.40 -2.28
N VAL A 317 18.74 -9.75 -1.24
CA VAL A 317 19.78 -10.28 -0.37
C VAL A 317 19.35 -10.12 1.08
N ARG A 318 19.33 -11.22 1.84
CA ARG A 318 19.12 -11.22 3.29
C ARG A 318 20.30 -11.89 3.97
N TYR A 319 20.88 -11.21 4.95
CA TYR A 319 22.11 -11.67 5.64
C TYR A 319 23.28 -11.98 4.69
N GLY A 320 23.37 -11.26 3.57
CA GLY A 320 24.44 -11.48 2.57
C GLY A 320 24.20 -12.65 1.62
N ILE A 321 23.06 -13.35 1.73
CA ILE A 321 22.67 -14.46 0.88
C ILE A 321 21.50 -14.04 0.00
N CYS A 322 21.60 -14.30 -1.30
CA CYS A 322 20.47 -14.11 -2.19
C CYS A 322 19.40 -15.18 -1.96
N THR A 323 18.14 -14.82 -1.73
CA THR A 323 17.09 -15.82 -1.50
C THR A 323 16.63 -16.56 -2.74
N THR A 324 16.92 -16.03 -3.93
CA THR A 324 16.58 -16.68 -5.20
C THR A 324 17.60 -17.75 -5.56
N CYS A 325 18.90 -17.41 -5.54
CA CYS A 325 19.99 -18.27 -6.00
C CYS A 325 20.81 -18.92 -4.87
N ASN A 326 20.55 -18.55 -3.61
CA ASN A 326 21.30 -18.94 -2.41
C ASN A 326 22.81 -18.61 -2.44
N SER A 327 23.25 -17.77 -3.38
CA SER A 327 24.65 -17.35 -3.47
C SER A 327 24.95 -16.20 -2.50
N THR A 328 26.16 -16.16 -1.96
CA THR A 328 26.68 -15.01 -1.22
C THR A 328 26.95 -13.84 -2.17
N ILE A 329 26.36 -12.67 -1.89
CA ILE A 329 26.53 -11.46 -2.72
C ILE A 329 27.49 -10.48 -2.04
N ASP A 330 28.39 -9.88 -2.81
CA ASP A 330 29.28 -8.80 -2.38
C ASP A 330 28.47 -7.60 -1.88
N LYS A 331 28.84 -7.09 -0.70
CA LYS A 331 28.08 -6.04 -0.04
C LYS A 331 28.02 -4.74 -0.83
N ALA A 332 28.98 -4.50 -1.74
CA ALA A 332 29.11 -3.25 -2.48
C ALA A 332 28.02 -2.99 -3.53
N GLN A 333 27.25 -4.00 -3.95
CA GLN A 333 26.28 -3.88 -5.06
C GLN A 333 24.82 -3.68 -4.61
N SER A 334 24.57 -3.58 -3.30
CA SER A 334 23.23 -3.47 -2.75
C SER A 334 23.19 -2.53 -1.56
N ARG A 335 22.08 -1.79 -1.43
CA ARG A 335 21.82 -0.86 -0.33
C ARG A 335 21.05 -1.55 0.79
N ALA A 336 21.38 -1.20 2.03
CA ALA A 336 20.71 -1.72 3.22
C ALA A 336 19.38 -0.99 3.48
N PHE A 337 18.37 -1.77 3.90
CA PHE A 337 17.04 -1.31 4.30
C PHE A 337 16.66 -1.98 5.63
N ASP A 338 17.62 -2.05 6.57
CA ASP A 338 17.46 -2.69 7.89
C ASP A 338 16.28 -2.12 8.69
N TYR A 339 15.93 -0.86 8.43
CA TYR A 339 14.78 -0.20 9.03
C TYR A 339 13.43 -0.82 8.64
N LEU A 340 13.33 -1.49 7.47
CA LEU A 340 12.12 -2.22 7.07
C LEU A 340 12.13 -3.67 7.53
N SER A 341 13.29 -4.30 7.49
CA SER A 341 13.48 -5.66 7.96
C SER A 341 14.97 -5.92 8.18
N HIS A 342 15.31 -6.41 9.36
CA HIS A 342 16.70 -6.65 9.74
C HIS A 342 17.42 -7.56 8.73
N GLY A 343 18.53 -7.08 8.19
CA GLY A 343 19.36 -7.75 7.20
C GLY A 343 18.89 -7.59 5.75
N LEU A 344 17.85 -6.80 5.48
CA LEU A 344 17.33 -6.55 4.13
C LEU A 344 18.29 -5.68 3.33
N ARG A 345 18.67 -6.15 2.13
CA ARG A 345 19.46 -5.37 1.18
C ARG A 345 18.88 -5.53 -0.23
N LEU A 346 18.83 -4.43 -0.97
CA LEU A 346 18.26 -4.35 -2.32
C LEU A 346 19.31 -3.83 -3.31
N SER A 347 19.34 -4.39 -4.52
CA SER A 347 20.18 -3.85 -5.59
C SER A 347 19.69 -2.46 -6.02
N HIS A 348 20.55 -1.67 -6.69
CA HIS A 348 20.15 -0.37 -7.22
C HIS A 348 18.95 -0.45 -8.17
N GLU A 349 18.93 -1.49 -9.01
CA GLU A 349 17.81 -1.79 -9.90
C GLU A 349 16.53 -2.08 -9.13
N ALA A 350 16.59 -2.94 -8.11
CA ALA A 350 15.46 -3.30 -7.27
C ALA A 350 14.88 -2.06 -6.57
N VAL A 351 15.74 -1.18 -6.05
CA VAL A 351 15.32 0.10 -5.45
C VAL A 351 14.61 0.99 -6.48
N ALA A 352 15.19 1.16 -7.68
CA ALA A 352 14.61 2.01 -8.71
C ALA A 352 13.23 1.51 -9.15
N VAL A 353 13.09 0.21 -9.47
CA VAL A 353 11.80 -0.36 -9.87
C VAL A 353 10.79 -0.28 -8.73
N THR A 354 11.20 -0.59 -7.50
CA THR A 354 10.33 -0.48 -6.33
C THR A 354 9.82 0.94 -6.15
N LYS A 355 10.69 1.96 -6.23
CA LYS A 355 10.31 3.36 -6.11
C LYS A 355 9.21 3.73 -7.11
N HIS A 356 9.38 3.35 -8.38
CA HIS A 356 8.39 3.59 -9.43
C HIS A 356 7.08 2.86 -9.14
N LEU A 357 7.13 1.57 -8.82
CA LEU A 357 5.94 0.78 -8.53
C LEU A 357 5.16 1.30 -7.33
N THR A 358 5.83 1.58 -6.22
CA THR A 358 5.20 2.13 -5.00
C THR A 358 4.44 3.41 -5.33
N THR A 359 5.08 4.35 -6.04
CA THR A 359 4.44 5.63 -6.39
C THR A 359 3.33 5.47 -7.41
N LEU A 360 3.46 4.59 -8.40
CA LEU A 360 2.38 4.31 -9.36
C LEU A 360 1.15 3.72 -8.65
N VAL A 361 1.37 2.73 -7.78
CA VAL A 361 0.30 2.09 -7.01
C VAL A 361 -0.35 3.10 -6.06
N SER A 362 0.43 3.87 -5.29
CA SER A 362 -0.12 4.84 -4.34
C SER A 362 -0.93 5.93 -5.05
N CYS A 363 -0.43 6.46 -6.18
CA CYS A 363 -1.11 7.52 -6.92
C CYS A 363 -2.40 7.03 -7.58
N SER A 364 -2.35 5.87 -8.25
CA SER A 364 -3.48 5.38 -9.05
C SER A 364 -4.56 4.72 -8.21
N ASN A 365 -4.16 3.93 -7.21
CA ASN A 365 -5.09 3.12 -6.42
C ASN A 365 -5.54 3.76 -5.11
N GLU A 366 -4.65 4.51 -4.45
CA GLU A 366 -4.93 5.09 -3.13
C GLU A 366 -5.18 6.60 -3.20
N LYS A 367 -4.88 7.23 -4.34
CA LYS A 367 -4.78 8.68 -4.49
C LYS A 367 -3.90 9.31 -3.40
N LYS A 368 -2.80 8.63 -3.05
CA LYS A 368 -1.84 9.08 -2.04
C LYS A 368 -0.48 9.39 -2.66
N LEU A 369 0.10 10.48 -2.20
CA LEU A 369 1.53 10.82 -2.39
C LEU A 369 2.36 10.26 -1.22
N HIS A 370 3.65 10.55 -1.19
CA HIS A 370 4.52 10.20 -0.07
C HIS A 370 5.01 11.46 0.65
N LEU A 371 5.08 11.40 1.97
CA LEU A 371 5.50 12.51 2.81
C LEU A 371 6.63 12.06 3.74
N VAL A 372 7.80 12.69 3.62
CA VAL A 372 8.93 12.47 4.50
C VAL A 372 8.94 13.58 5.54
N LEU A 373 8.80 13.20 6.82
CA LEU A 373 8.76 14.12 7.94
C LEU A 373 10.05 13.97 8.76
N ASP A 374 10.74 15.08 8.94
CA ASP A 374 11.70 15.20 10.04
C ASP A 374 10.99 15.22 11.40
N LEU A 375 11.71 14.90 12.48
CA LEU A 375 11.16 14.91 13.84
C LEU A 375 11.56 16.17 14.61
N ASP A 376 12.87 16.40 14.78
CA ASP A 376 13.44 17.40 15.68
C ASP A 376 13.34 18.81 15.11
N HIS A 377 12.77 19.75 15.85
CA HIS A 377 12.43 21.11 15.39
C HIS A 377 11.40 21.18 14.26
N THR A 378 11.00 20.05 13.68
CA THR A 378 9.91 19.94 12.72
C THR A 378 8.59 19.62 13.41
N LEU A 379 8.47 18.44 14.04
CA LEU A 379 7.24 17.98 14.72
C LEU A 379 7.29 18.19 16.24
N LEU A 380 8.47 18.32 16.82
CA LEU A 380 8.68 18.40 18.26
C LEU A 380 10.00 19.07 18.60
N HIS A 381 10.25 19.30 19.89
CA HIS A 381 11.54 19.76 20.39
C HIS A 381 11.89 18.93 21.63
N THR A 382 13.10 18.36 21.68
CA THR A 382 13.63 17.62 22.82
C THR A 382 14.85 18.33 23.41
N THR A 383 14.94 18.42 24.75
CA THR A 383 16.11 18.96 25.45
C THR A 383 16.46 18.11 26.68
N PRO A 384 17.74 17.89 27.02
CA PRO A 384 18.10 17.23 28.27
C PRO A 384 17.79 18.16 29.46
N ILE A 385 17.18 17.62 30.51
CA ILE A 385 16.79 18.38 31.72
C ILE A 385 17.92 19.24 32.30
N PRO A 386 19.18 18.76 32.39
CA PRO A 386 20.29 19.58 32.87
C PRO A 386 20.59 20.84 32.05
N ARG A 387 20.07 20.97 30.82
CA ARG A 387 20.24 22.17 29.96
C ARG A 387 19.11 23.20 30.09
N LEU A 388 18.04 22.88 30.84
CA LEU A 388 16.95 23.83 31.06
C LEU A 388 17.45 25.06 31.84
N THR A 389 16.98 26.24 31.45
CA THR A 389 17.23 27.46 32.20
C THR A 389 16.39 27.50 33.49
N GLU A 390 16.74 28.38 34.43
CA GLU A 390 15.92 28.56 35.65
C GLU A 390 14.45 28.89 35.34
N SER A 391 14.21 29.70 34.31
CA SER A 391 12.86 30.06 33.88
C SER A 391 12.10 28.90 33.23
N GLU A 392 12.77 27.82 32.82
CA GLU A 392 12.14 26.63 32.21
C GLU A 392 11.90 25.48 33.21
N LYS A 393 12.57 25.48 34.37
CA LYS A 393 12.49 24.36 35.34
C LYS A 393 11.08 24.03 35.83
N TYR A 394 10.13 24.97 35.76
CA TYR A 394 8.72 24.71 36.07
C TYR A 394 8.11 23.60 35.19
N LEU A 395 8.65 23.38 33.98
CA LEU A 395 8.18 22.35 33.05
C LEU A 395 8.48 20.93 33.54
N ILE A 396 9.51 20.75 34.37
CA ILE A 396 9.84 19.44 34.97
C ILE A 396 8.67 18.95 35.82
N GLN A 397 8.04 19.82 36.60
CA GLN A 397 6.88 19.43 37.42
C GLN A 397 5.66 19.16 36.53
N LYS A 398 5.44 20.00 35.50
CA LYS A 398 4.29 19.88 34.58
C LYS A 398 4.31 18.60 33.73
N ALA A 399 5.49 18.13 33.32
CA ALA A 399 5.63 16.96 32.46
C ALA A 399 5.27 15.62 33.16
N GLY A 400 5.10 15.62 34.48
CA GLY A 400 4.61 14.48 35.26
C GLY A 400 3.12 14.55 35.60
N SER A 401 2.43 15.62 35.21
CA SER A 401 1.00 15.79 35.46
C SER A 401 0.18 15.10 34.35
N ASN A 402 -0.95 14.48 34.71
CA ASN A 402 -1.92 13.93 33.75
C ASN A 402 -2.63 15.00 32.91
N THR A 403 -2.34 16.28 33.15
CA THR A 403 -3.00 17.42 32.49
C THR A 403 -2.37 17.85 31.17
N ARG A 404 -1.19 17.32 30.80
CA ARG A 404 -0.51 17.63 29.53
C ARG A 404 -0.11 16.35 28.80
N ASP A 405 -0.63 16.16 27.60
CA ASP A 405 -0.27 15.03 26.73
C ASP A 405 0.86 15.39 25.74
N ASP A 406 1.17 16.68 25.61
CA ASP A 406 2.11 17.27 24.67
C ASP A 406 3.53 17.46 25.23
N LEU A 407 3.74 17.24 26.53
CA LEU A 407 5.03 17.40 27.21
C LEU A 407 5.37 16.15 28.03
N ARG A 408 6.46 15.46 27.69
CA ARG A 408 6.83 14.17 28.30
C ARG A 408 8.30 14.12 28.72
N LYS A 409 8.55 13.48 29.87
CA LYS A 409 9.89 13.08 30.29
C LYS A 409 10.21 11.70 29.77
N TRP A 410 11.47 11.48 29.42
CA TRP A 410 11.95 10.17 29.07
C TRP A 410 13.44 10.02 29.30
N LYS A 411 13.91 8.78 29.22
CA LYS A 411 15.28 8.39 29.48
C LYS A 411 15.64 7.26 28.52
N ALA A 412 16.74 7.41 27.79
CA ALA A 412 17.22 6.34 26.93
C ALA A 412 17.74 5.16 27.78
N PRO A 413 17.56 3.89 27.34
CA PRO A 413 18.12 2.74 28.03
C PRO A 413 19.65 2.89 28.19
N GLY A 414 20.15 2.75 29.42
CA GLY A 414 21.58 2.86 29.72
C GLY A 414 22.16 4.28 29.79
N ASP A 415 21.38 5.32 29.46
CA ASP A 415 21.81 6.73 29.59
C ASP A 415 21.24 7.32 30.89
N PRO A 416 22.05 7.86 31.82
CA PRO A 416 21.54 8.53 33.02
C PRO A 416 20.74 9.81 32.73
N THR A 417 20.90 10.40 31.55
CA THR A 417 20.30 11.67 31.15
C THR A 417 18.79 11.54 30.96
N VAL A 418 18.04 12.39 31.67
CA VAL A 418 16.60 12.53 31.47
C VAL A 418 16.35 13.67 30.51
N PHE A 419 15.54 13.40 29.49
CA PHE A 419 15.13 14.34 28.47
C PHE A 419 13.70 14.80 28.69
N LEU A 420 13.41 16.00 28.20
CA LEU A 420 12.10 16.58 28.15
C LEU A 420 11.75 16.86 26.68
N THR A 421 10.63 16.31 26.22
CA THR A 421 10.16 16.44 24.84
C THR A 421 8.82 17.17 24.82
N LYS A 422 8.73 18.20 23.99
CA LYS A 422 7.51 18.97 23.72
C LYS A 422 7.07 18.72 22.27
N LEU A 423 5.82 18.26 22.11
CA LEU A 423 5.18 18.16 20.80
C LEU A 423 4.80 19.55 20.30
N ARG A 424 5.02 19.80 19.01
CA ARG A 424 4.61 21.05 18.36
C ARG A 424 3.08 21.13 18.30
N PRO A 425 2.47 22.31 18.50
CA PRO A 425 1.02 22.48 18.42
C PRO A 425 0.41 21.88 17.15
N CYS A 426 -0.79 21.33 17.26
CA CYS A 426 -1.55 20.67 16.18
C CYS A 426 -0.94 19.37 15.59
N LEU A 427 0.15 18.82 16.15
CA LEU A 427 0.81 17.62 15.60
C LEU A 427 -0.13 16.42 15.36
N ARG A 428 -1.01 16.11 16.32
CA ARG A 428 -1.90 14.94 16.19
C ARG A 428 -2.91 15.09 15.05
N GLU A 429 -3.45 16.30 14.89
CA GLU A 429 -4.36 16.62 13.79
C GLU A 429 -3.62 16.64 12.45
N PHE A 430 -2.42 17.22 12.42
CA PHE A 430 -1.54 17.20 11.26
C PHE A 430 -1.31 15.77 10.73
N LEU A 431 -0.88 14.84 11.59
CA LEU A 431 -0.64 13.45 11.21
C LEU A 431 -1.93 12.77 10.70
N LYS A 432 -3.06 12.99 11.38
CA LYS A 432 -4.36 12.42 11.01
C LYS A 432 -4.80 12.89 9.62
N GLU A 433 -4.73 14.19 9.35
CA GLU A 433 -5.16 14.77 8.07
C GLU A 433 -4.17 14.45 6.95
N ALA A 434 -2.86 14.51 7.22
CA ALA A 434 -1.83 14.13 6.25
C ALA A 434 -1.97 12.66 5.82
N ASN A 435 -2.30 11.75 6.74
CA ASN A 435 -2.47 10.32 6.43
C ASN A 435 -3.58 10.01 5.40
N LYS A 436 -4.55 10.92 5.24
CA LYS A 436 -5.60 10.78 4.21
C LYS A 436 -5.05 10.97 2.80
N MET A 437 -3.96 11.72 2.66
CA MET A 437 -3.39 12.17 1.38
C MET A 437 -1.99 11.60 1.13
N PHE A 438 -1.28 11.16 2.17
CA PHE A 438 0.12 10.76 2.10
C PHE A 438 0.40 9.47 2.86
N THR A 439 1.25 8.63 2.28
CA THR A 439 1.95 7.56 2.97
C THR A 439 3.23 8.12 3.59
N MET A 440 3.31 8.14 4.92
CA MET A 440 4.33 8.91 5.65
C MET A 440 5.58 8.10 6.03
N TYR A 441 6.73 8.76 5.97
CA TYR A 441 8.02 8.33 6.49
C TYR A 441 8.46 9.26 7.63
N ALA A 442 9.01 8.70 8.70
CA ALA A 442 9.78 9.48 9.67
C ALA A 442 11.26 9.41 9.27
N TYR A 443 11.95 10.54 9.21
CA TYR A 443 13.37 10.59 8.85
C TYR A 443 14.11 11.57 9.75
N THR A 444 14.78 11.05 10.77
CA THR A 444 15.49 11.85 11.78
C THR A 444 17.01 11.63 11.76
N MET A 445 17.76 12.63 12.21
CA MET A 445 19.20 12.50 12.54
C MET A 445 19.44 12.01 13.99
N GLY A 446 18.38 11.64 14.71
CA GLY A 446 18.46 10.85 15.94
C GLY A 446 18.77 9.37 15.67
N ASN A 447 19.12 8.63 16.73
CA ASN A 447 19.36 7.19 16.66
C ASN A 447 18.04 6.40 16.79
N ARG A 448 18.09 5.07 16.61
CA ARG A 448 16.89 4.22 16.66
C ARG A 448 16.16 4.22 18.00
N ASP A 449 16.88 4.24 19.12
CA ASP A 449 16.25 4.28 20.45
C ASP A 449 15.46 5.58 20.67
N TYR A 450 16.01 6.71 20.21
CA TYR A 450 15.32 7.99 20.22
C TYR A 450 14.06 7.96 19.37
N ALA A 451 14.19 7.53 18.10
CA ALA A 451 13.07 7.49 17.17
C ALA A 451 11.94 6.59 17.71
N LYS A 452 12.28 5.42 18.27
CA LYS A 452 11.31 4.51 18.88
C LYS A 452 10.54 5.19 20.02
N PHE A 453 11.23 5.86 20.94
CA PHE A 453 10.57 6.59 22.02
C PHE A 453 9.60 7.66 21.50
N ILE A 454 10.03 8.45 20.51
CA ILE A 454 9.19 9.50 19.92
C ILE A 454 7.95 8.89 19.26
N LEU A 455 8.11 7.79 18.53
CA LEU A 455 7.00 7.11 17.87
C LEU A 455 6.02 6.49 18.86
N ASP A 456 6.49 5.93 19.98
CA ASP A 456 5.60 5.48 21.06
C ASP A 456 4.74 6.64 21.63
N LEU A 457 5.20 7.89 21.50
CA LEU A 457 4.45 9.08 21.93
C LEU A 457 3.48 9.62 20.86
N ILE A 458 3.89 9.66 19.58
CA ILE A 458 3.13 10.32 18.51
C ILE A 458 2.31 9.33 17.65
N ASP A 459 2.74 8.08 17.57
CA ASP A 459 2.13 7.01 16.78
C ASP A 459 2.16 5.65 17.53
N PRO A 460 1.57 5.54 18.74
CA PRO A 460 1.62 4.32 19.57
C PRO A 460 0.93 3.10 18.93
N LYS A 461 0.11 3.32 17.90
CA LYS A 461 -0.58 2.27 17.15
C LYS A 461 0.09 1.96 15.81
N HIS A 462 1.20 2.64 15.49
CA HIS A 462 1.94 2.51 14.23
C HIS A 462 1.11 2.78 12.96
N ILE A 463 0.05 3.58 13.06
CA ILE A 463 -0.89 3.84 11.97
C ILE A 463 -0.36 4.81 10.92
N TYR A 464 0.63 5.63 11.27
CA TYR A 464 1.16 6.69 10.40
C TYR A 464 2.46 6.27 9.71
N PHE A 465 3.43 5.79 10.50
CA PHE A 465 4.77 5.50 9.99
C PHE A 465 5.02 4.00 9.80
N GLY A 466 4.41 3.13 10.61
CA GLY A 466 4.77 1.70 10.60
C GLY A 466 6.29 1.51 10.76
N GLU A 467 6.89 0.69 9.90
CA GLU A 467 8.34 0.49 9.83
C GLU A 467 9.07 1.57 9.01
N ARG A 468 8.39 2.58 8.45
CA ARG A 468 9.00 3.60 7.57
C ARG A 468 9.72 4.68 8.38
N VAL A 469 10.72 4.26 9.16
CA VAL A 469 11.44 5.08 10.13
C VAL A 469 12.93 5.02 9.82
N ILE A 470 13.44 6.07 9.17
CA ILE A 470 14.85 6.18 8.81
C ILE A 470 15.55 7.03 9.87
N THR A 471 16.67 6.53 10.39
CA THR A 471 17.42 7.19 11.46
C THR A 471 18.85 7.48 11.02
N ARG A 472 19.63 8.12 11.89
CA ARG A 472 21.06 8.33 11.68
C ARG A 472 21.84 7.01 11.54
N ASP A 473 21.30 5.91 12.05
CA ASP A 473 21.94 4.61 11.96
C ASP A 473 22.02 4.12 10.49
N GLU A 474 21.02 4.45 9.68
CA GLU A 474 21.03 4.21 8.22
C GLU A 474 21.64 5.37 7.43
N SER A 475 21.53 6.60 7.93
CA SER A 475 21.86 7.83 7.20
C SER A 475 22.67 8.81 8.07
N PRO A 476 23.96 8.54 8.32
CA PRO A 476 24.71 9.20 9.40
C PRO A 476 25.09 10.66 9.17
N TYR A 477 25.17 11.09 7.91
CA TYR A 477 25.74 12.40 7.55
C TYR A 477 24.71 13.38 6.99
N MET A 478 24.02 12.97 5.92
CA MET A 478 23.03 13.77 5.21
C MET A 478 21.79 12.91 4.96
N LYS A 479 20.64 13.54 4.74
CA LYS A 479 19.42 12.84 4.35
C LYS A 479 19.34 12.69 2.84
N THR A 480 18.74 11.59 2.38
CA THR A 480 18.60 11.28 0.96
C THR A 480 17.34 10.48 0.68
N LEU A 481 16.66 10.77 -0.44
CA LEU A 481 15.51 9.99 -0.88
C LEU A 481 15.92 8.61 -1.41
N GLU A 482 17.21 8.27 -1.49
CA GLU A 482 17.67 6.93 -1.85
C GLU A 482 17.25 5.83 -0.86
N LEU A 483 16.97 6.19 0.40
CA LEU A 483 16.46 5.26 1.41
C LEU A 483 14.93 5.20 1.44
N VAL A 484 14.23 6.10 0.75
CA VAL A 484 12.77 6.14 0.67
C VAL A 484 12.32 5.31 -0.54
N LEU A 485 11.49 4.29 -0.34
CA LEU A 485 11.02 3.39 -1.42
C LEU A 485 9.84 3.97 -2.22
N ALA A 486 9.92 5.26 -2.53
CA ALA A 486 9.00 5.99 -3.39
C ALA A 486 9.77 6.86 -4.39
N HIS A 487 9.24 7.01 -5.59
CA HIS A 487 9.85 7.82 -6.64
C HIS A 487 9.68 9.32 -6.33
N GLU A 488 10.76 10.08 -6.50
CA GLU A 488 10.86 11.50 -6.08
C GLU A 488 9.77 12.39 -6.68
N ARG A 489 9.25 12.05 -7.86
CA ARG A 489 8.14 12.77 -8.49
C ARG A 489 6.87 12.85 -7.64
N GLY A 490 6.70 11.93 -6.67
CA GLY A 490 5.55 11.85 -5.78
C GLY A 490 5.90 11.97 -4.30
N VAL A 491 7.10 12.45 -3.95
CA VAL A 491 7.58 12.55 -2.56
C VAL A 491 7.75 14.01 -2.17
N VAL A 492 7.03 14.46 -1.15
CA VAL A 492 7.21 15.76 -0.49
C VAL A 492 8.03 15.56 0.79
N ILE A 493 8.97 16.47 1.07
CA ILE A 493 9.76 16.49 2.30
C ILE A 493 9.33 17.70 3.13
N VAL A 494 9.14 17.51 4.43
CA VAL A 494 8.99 18.62 5.40
C VAL A 494 10.10 18.49 6.43
N ASP A 495 10.96 19.49 6.47
CA ASP A 495 12.16 19.53 7.31
C ASP A 495 12.49 20.98 7.67
N ASP A 496 12.99 21.22 8.88
CA ASP A 496 13.38 22.55 9.34
C ASP A 496 14.74 23.00 8.78
N THR A 497 15.52 22.07 8.21
CA THR A 497 16.91 22.29 7.84
C THR A 497 17.16 21.93 6.37
N ARG A 498 17.19 22.93 5.49
CA ARG A 498 17.43 22.74 4.05
C ARG A 498 18.75 22.05 3.70
N ASP A 499 19.81 22.31 4.46
CA ASP A 499 21.16 21.87 4.09
C ASP A 499 21.42 20.38 4.35
N VAL A 500 20.59 19.69 5.14
CA VAL A 500 20.72 18.23 5.30
C VAL A 500 20.22 17.45 4.08
N TRP A 501 19.57 18.12 3.12
CA TRP A 501 19.04 17.55 1.87
C TRP A 501 19.76 18.14 0.64
N PRO A 502 21.05 17.82 0.40
CA PRO A 502 21.83 18.45 -0.67
C PRO A 502 21.23 18.21 -2.07
N ASP A 503 20.76 16.98 -2.33
CA ASP A 503 20.33 16.54 -3.67
C ASP A 503 18.81 16.69 -3.91
N HIS A 504 18.01 16.91 -2.85
CA HIS A 504 16.54 16.82 -2.89
C HIS A 504 15.82 18.12 -2.52
N LYS A 505 16.50 19.27 -2.66
CA LYS A 505 15.94 20.59 -2.29
C LYS A 505 14.65 20.96 -3.02
N ARG A 506 14.41 20.40 -4.21
CA ARG A 506 13.19 20.64 -5.00
C ARG A 506 11.96 19.91 -4.47
N ASN A 507 12.17 18.93 -3.59
CA ASN A 507 11.11 18.18 -2.91
C ASN A 507 10.75 18.78 -1.55
N LEU A 508 11.54 19.75 -1.06
CA LEU A 508 11.51 20.23 0.31
C LEU A 508 10.56 21.43 0.49
N ILE A 509 9.65 21.29 1.44
CA ILE A 509 8.96 22.38 2.11
C ILE A 509 9.73 22.66 3.41
N GLU A 510 10.47 23.76 3.43
CA GLU A 510 11.22 24.19 4.62
C GLU A 510 10.25 24.80 5.64
N ILE A 511 10.07 24.13 6.77
CA ILE A 511 9.23 24.62 7.87
C ILE A 511 10.07 25.47 8.82
N SER A 512 9.45 26.48 9.45
CA SER A 512 10.13 27.23 10.50
C SER A 512 10.54 26.31 11.67
N ARG A 513 11.77 26.51 12.14
CA ARG A 513 12.32 25.80 13.32
C ARG A 513 11.45 25.98 14.55
N TYR A 514 10.97 24.87 15.12
CA TYR A 514 10.23 24.87 16.37
C TYR A 514 11.17 25.04 17.58
N LYS A 515 11.15 26.23 18.17
CA LYS A 515 12.04 26.66 19.26
C LYS A 515 11.28 26.75 20.58
N TYR A 516 10.74 25.63 21.05
CA TYR A 516 10.09 25.60 22.36
C TYR A 516 11.05 25.83 23.54
N PHE A 517 12.15 25.06 23.61
CA PHE A 517 13.18 25.21 24.65
C PHE A 517 14.33 26.11 24.21
N ARG A 518 15.14 26.56 25.17
CA ARG A 518 16.39 27.27 24.85
C ARG A 518 17.43 26.33 24.20
N MET A 519 17.93 26.75 23.04
CA MET A 519 18.97 26.01 22.29
C MET A 519 20.40 26.39 22.67
N SER A 520 20.67 27.68 22.90
CA SER A 520 21.96 28.16 23.40
C SER A 520 21.82 29.46 24.19
N ASN A 521 22.70 29.68 25.16
CA ASN A 521 22.71 30.89 25.99
C ASN A 521 23.14 32.17 25.25
N ARG A 522 23.43 32.10 23.94
CA ARG A 522 23.86 33.23 23.11
C ARG A 522 22.77 33.76 22.16
N GLN A 523 21.60 33.13 22.09
CA GLN A 523 20.52 33.60 21.25
C GLN A 523 19.78 34.78 21.91
N TYR A 524 19.60 35.87 21.16
CA TYR A 524 18.93 37.09 21.65
C TYR A 524 17.40 36.94 21.78
N SER A 525 16.77 35.99 21.10
CA SER A 525 15.33 35.73 21.17
C SER A 525 14.98 34.75 22.28
N LYS A 526 13.91 35.06 23.03
CA LYS A 526 13.38 34.15 24.05
C LYS A 526 12.61 33.00 23.34
N PRO A 527 12.79 31.74 23.79
CA PRO A 527 12.01 30.62 23.31
C PRO A 527 10.62 30.60 23.98
N TYR A 528 9.70 29.85 23.40
CA TYR A 528 8.30 29.78 23.86
C TYR A 528 8.14 29.37 25.33
N SER A 529 8.98 28.45 25.81
CA SER A 529 9.00 27.96 27.19
C SER A 529 9.16 29.09 28.23
N GLU A 530 9.98 30.08 27.93
CA GLU A 530 10.30 31.20 28.82
C GLU A 530 9.30 32.34 28.71
N GLU A 531 8.70 32.51 27.54
CA GLU A 531 7.57 33.42 27.32
C GLU A 531 6.26 32.84 27.86
N LYS A 532 6.23 31.54 28.18
CA LYS A 532 5.04 30.78 28.58
C LYS A 532 3.93 30.81 27.52
N THR A 533 4.34 30.85 26.26
CA THR A 533 3.50 30.82 25.06
C THR A 533 3.82 29.56 24.24
N ASP A 534 3.21 29.41 23.07
CA ASP A 534 3.53 28.39 22.06
C ASP A 534 3.10 28.91 20.68
N GLU A 535 3.33 28.13 19.63
CA GLU A 535 2.77 28.43 18.31
C GLU A 535 1.24 28.48 18.33
N SER A 536 0.68 29.34 17.46
CA SER A 536 -0.77 29.49 17.31
C SER A 536 -1.41 28.22 16.73
N GLU A 537 -2.58 27.86 17.23
CA GLU A 537 -3.38 26.75 16.68
C GLU A 537 -4.01 27.08 15.32
N SER A 538 -4.07 28.34 14.91
CA SER A 538 -4.67 28.76 13.62
C SER A 538 -3.65 29.12 12.54
N ASN A 539 -2.47 29.62 12.95
CA ASN A 539 -1.40 30.10 12.05
C ASN A 539 -0.01 29.63 12.51
N GLY A 540 0.08 28.43 13.10
CA GLY A 540 1.33 27.78 13.48
C GLY A 540 2.00 27.05 12.31
N GLY A 541 3.25 26.62 12.48
CA GLY A 541 4.04 26.06 11.37
C GLY A 541 3.41 24.82 10.75
N LEU A 542 2.91 23.88 11.57
CA LEU A 542 2.26 22.67 11.06
C LEU A 542 0.91 22.96 10.39
N VAL A 543 0.21 24.01 10.81
CA VAL A 543 -1.07 24.40 10.21
C VAL A 543 -0.85 24.92 8.80
N ASP A 544 0.17 25.77 8.61
CA ASP A 544 0.49 26.34 7.31
C ASP A 544 1.08 25.29 6.34
N VAL A 545 1.91 24.38 6.85
CA VAL A 545 2.37 23.22 6.06
C VAL A 545 1.20 22.34 5.66
N LEU A 546 0.25 22.04 6.55
CA LEU A 546 -0.92 21.23 6.19
C LEU A 546 -1.78 21.87 5.10
N LYS A 547 -1.97 23.19 5.14
CA LYS A 547 -2.66 23.94 4.07
C LYS A 547 -1.95 23.76 2.73
N LEU A 548 -0.62 23.91 2.70
CA LEU A 548 0.18 23.70 1.49
C LEU A 548 0.15 22.24 1.01
N LEU A 549 0.24 21.25 1.90
CA LEU A 549 0.14 19.83 1.54
C LEU A 549 -1.21 19.49 0.90
N LYS A 550 -2.31 20.07 1.40
CA LYS A 550 -3.64 19.93 0.78
C LYS A 550 -3.69 20.53 -0.62
N GLU A 551 -3.12 21.72 -0.81
CA GLU A 551 -3.03 22.38 -2.13
C GLU A 551 -2.21 21.54 -3.13
N VAL A 552 -1.02 21.08 -2.72
CA VAL A 552 -0.15 20.21 -3.53
C VAL A 552 -0.87 18.92 -3.92
N HIS A 553 -1.54 18.26 -2.98
CA HIS A 553 -2.29 17.04 -3.25
C HIS A 553 -3.43 17.29 -4.25
N CYS A 554 -4.25 18.30 -4.01
CA CYS A 554 -5.35 18.67 -4.91
C CYS A 554 -4.86 18.95 -6.35
N GLU A 555 -3.82 19.77 -6.52
CA GLU A 555 -3.30 20.12 -7.84
C GLU A 555 -2.56 18.98 -8.55
N PHE A 556 -1.90 18.09 -7.79
CA PHE A 556 -1.25 16.91 -8.36
C PHE A 556 -2.26 15.96 -8.98
N PHE A 557 -3.39 15.71 -8.29
CA PHE A 557 -4.45 14.82 -8.76
C PHE A 557 -5.52 15.51 -9.61
N ARG A 558 -5.40 16.82 -9.87
CA ARG A 558 -6.24 17.55 -10.83
C ARG A 558 -5.78 17.25 -12.26
N VAL A 559 -6.16 16.07 -12.76
CA VAL A 559 -5.81 15.54 -14.08
C VAL A 559 -7.04 15.03 -14.83
N ALA A 560 -6.99 15.05 -16.16
CA ALA A 560 -8.07 14.55 -17.02
C ALA A 560 -8.03 13.02 -17.23
N ASN A 561 -6.86 12.40 -17.12
CA ASN A 561 -6.66 10.96 -17.31
C ASN A 561 -5.36 10.46 -16.66
N GLU A 562 -5.17 9.14 -16.64
CA GLU A 562 -4.01 8.48 -16.03
C GLU A 562 -2.67 8.83 -16.71
N LYS A 563 -2.64 9.02 -18.04
CA LYS A 563 -1.41 9.39 -18.75
C LYS A 563 -0.89 10.76 -18.29
N GLU A 564 -1.80 11.69 -18.01
CA GLU A 564 -1.43 12.98 -17.43
C GLU A 564 -0.86 12.79 -16.02
N LEU A 565 -1.47 11.94 -15.18
CA LEU A 565 -0.96 11.61 -13.84
C LEU A 565 0.45 11.00 -13.88
N GLU A 566 0.74 10.18 -14.88
CA GLU A 566 2.07 9.60 -15.11
C GLU A 566 3.15 10.65 -15.39
N SER A 567 2.77 11.80 -15.93
CA SER A 567 3.68 12.91 -16.26
C SER A 567 3.85 13.94 -15.13
N LYS A 568 2.98 13.92 -14.11
CA LYS A 568 3.02 14.87 -12.99
C LYS A 568 4.26 14.66 -12.12
N ASP A 569 4.87 15.77 -11.71
CA ASP A 569 6.03 15.80 -10.82
C ASP A 569 5.85 16.90 -9.77
N ILE A 570 5.80 16.50 -8.50
CA ILE A 570 5.63 17.43 -7.37
C ILE A 570 6.73 18.49 -7.33
N ARG A 571 7.94 18.21 -7.84
CA ARG A 571 9.06 19.16 -7.82
C ARG A 571 8.81 20.35 -8.72
N LEU A 572 8.07 20.16 -9.81
CA LEU A 572 7.63 21.24 -10.70
C LEU A 572 6.44 21.98 -10.08
N LEU A 573 5.52 21.23 -9.48
CA LEU A 573 4.33 21.80 -8.84
C LEU A 573 4.67 22.70 -7.64
N LEU A 574 5.59 22.28 -6.77
CA LEU A 574 6.04 23.10 -5.64
C LEU A 574 6.67 24.41 -6.10
N GLN A 575 7.47 24.37 -7.18
CA GLN A 575 8.06 25.56 -7.79
C GLN A 575 6.99 26.54 -8.30
N GLU A 576 5.93 26.02 -8.93
CA GLU A 576 4.82 26.84 -9.42
C GLU A 576 4.01 27.48 -8.28
N ILE A 577 3.70 26.71 -7.23
CA ILE A 577 2.98 27.22 -6.06
C ILE A 577 3.79 28.30 -5.35
N GLU A 578 5.10 28.09 -5.16
CA GLU A 578 6.00 29.07 -4.55
C GLU A 578 6.04 30.37 -5.38
N PHE A 579 6.19 30.26 -6.70
CA PHE A 579 6.15 31.41 -7.61
C PHE A 579 4.85 32.21 -7.50
N ASN A 580 3.70 31.53 -7.47
CA ASN A 580 2.39 32.17 -7.38
C ASN A 580 2.15 32.88 -6.03
N ARG A 581 2.70 32.33 -4.93
CA ARG A 581 2.59 32.95 -3.59
C ARG A 581 3.43 34.23 -3.50
N VAL A 582 4.66 34.20 -3.99
CA VAL A 582 5.55 35.39 -4.01
C VAL A 582 4.95 36.52 -4.86
N HIS A 583 4.40 36.19 -6.03
CA HIS A 583 3.80 37.21 -6.90
C HIS A 583 2.53 37.83 -6.32
N LYS A 584 1.66 37.07 -5.63
CA LYS A 584 0.48 37.63 -4.97
C LYS A 584 0.83 38.63 -3.87
N GLU A 585 1.93 38.40 -3.14
CA GLU A 585 2.40 39.33 -2.11
C GLU A 585 2.99 40.64 -2.69
N CYS A 586 3.56 40.60 -3.89
CA CYS A 586 4.06 41.78 -4.60
C CYS A 586 2.98 42.71 -5.19
N PHE A 587 1.72 42.25 -5.34
CA PHE A 587 0.61 43.07 -5.83
C PHE A 587 -0.28 43.65 -4.71
N ILE A 588 -0.03 43.28 -3.45
CA ILE A 588 -0.78 43.75 -2.27
C ILE A 588 0.03 44.79 -1.46
N ARG A 589 1.26 45.07 -1.86
CA ARG A 589 2.07 46.22 -1.40
C ARG A 589 2.12 47.28 -2.49
#